data_AF-A0A5K1BV57-F1
#
_entry.id   AF-A0A5K1BV57-F1
#
_cell.length_a   1.000
_cell.length_b   1.000
_cell.length_c   1.000
_cell.angle_alpha   90.00
_cell.angle_beta   90.00
_cell.angle_gamma   90.00
#
_symmetry.space_group_name_H-M   'P 1'
#
loop_
_entity.id
_entity.type
_entity.pdbx_description
1 polymer ?
#
loop_
_entity_poly.entity_id
_entity_poly.type
_entity_poly.pdbx_seq_one_letter_code
_entity_poly.pdbx_strand_id
1 'polypeptide(L)' 'AFQLFNEKKLLDILDPSLESPGPEILHGLFRLAFNCAAPIRSDRPTMKEAQEELWSIRKEYHKMLRSM' A
#
# COMPACT_ATOMS: atom_id res chain seq x y z
N ALA A 1 9.66 9.78 0.14
CA ALA A 1 8.59 8.78 0.04
C ALA A 1 7.80 8.88 -1.28
N PHE A 2 7.01 9.94 -1.53
CA PHE A 2 6.17 10.02 -2.74
C PHE A 2 6.95 9.96 -4.08
N GLN A 3 8.10 10.63 -4.17
CA GLN A 3 8.96 10.54 -5.37
C GLN A 3 9.49 9.11 -5.60
N LEU A 4 9.97 8.45 -4.54
CA LEU A 4 10.40 7.05 -4.59
C LEU A 4 9.27 6.12 -5.05
N PHE A 5 8.04 6.39 -4.61
CA PHE A 5 6.86 5.63 -5.03
C PHE A 5 6.58 5.79 -6.53
N ASN A 6 6.65 7.02 -7.06
CA ASN A 6 6.51 7.29 -8.49
C ASN A 6 7.62 6.63 -9.32
N GLU A 7 8.83 6.53 -8.76
CA GLU A 7 9.97 5.80 -9.33
C GLU A 7 9.89 4.28 -9.14
N LYS A 8 8.83 3.77 -8.49
CA LYS A 8 8.64 2.34 -8.14
C LYS A 8 9.73 1.77 -7.24
N LYS A 9 10.44 2.61 -6.49
CA LYS A 9 11.43 2.24 -5.47
C LYS A 9 10.75 1.93 -4.14
N LEU A 10 9.94 0.87 -4.12
CA LEU A 10 9.08 0.53 -2.97
C LEU A 10 9.89 0.09 -1.74
N LEU A 11 10.98 -0.65 -1.94
CA LEU A 11 11.83 -1.12 -0.84
C LEU A 11 12.53 0.05 -0.11
N ASP A 12 12.83 1.13 -0.82
CA ASP A 12 13.44 2.34 -0.23
C ASP A 12 12.46 3.14 0.65
N ILE A 13 11.17 2.82 0.59
CA ILE A 13 10.11 3.40 1.44
C ILE A 13 9.83 2.49 2.64
N LEU A 14 10.00 1.18 2.48
CA LEU A 14 9.76 0.20 3.54
C LEU A 14 10.81 0.37 4.65
N ASP A 15 10.38 0.17 5.89
CA ASP A 15 11.31 0.11 7.02
C ASP A 15 12.35 -1.01 6.77
N PRO A 16 13.67 -0.72 6.82
CA PRO A 16 14.71 -1.71 6.53
C PRO A 16 14.71 -2.94 7.45
N SER A 17 14.05 -2.88 8.61
CA SER A 17 13.93 -3.99 9.55
C SER A 17 12.79 -4.96 9.20
N LEU A 18 11.94 -4.61 8.24
CA LEU A 18 10.80 -5.43 7.82
C LEU A 18 11.13 -6.26 6.58
N GLU A 19 10.64 -7.49 6.57
CA GLU A 19 10.62 -8.31 5.35
C GLU A 19 9.56 -7.78 4.37
N SER A 20 9.91 -7.77 3.08
CA SER A 20 9.00 -7.33 2.03
C SER A 20 7.88 -8.36 1.81
N PRO A 21 6.59 -7.98 1.90
CA PRO A 21 5.47 -8.86 1.57
C PRO A 21 5.27 -9.05 0.05
N GLY A 22 6.17 -8.50 -0.78
CA GLY A 22 6.08 -8.49 -2.23
C GLY A 22 5.72 -7.11 -2.81
N PRO A 23 6.21 -6.78 -4.01
CA PRO A 23 6.05 -5.44 -4.60
C PRO A 23 4.59 -5.07 -4.85
N GLU A 24 3.71 -6.03 -5.18
CA GLU A 24 2.29 -5.78 -5.41
C GLU A 24 1.58 -5.33 -4.13
N ILE A 25 1.86 -6.02 -3.02
CA ILE A 25 1.28 -5.72 -1.71
C ILE A 25 1.81 -4.39 -1.17
N LEU A 26 3.13 -4.16 -1.28
CA LEU A 26 3.73 -2.87 -0.92
C LEU A 26 3.15 -1.71 -1.74
N HIS A 27 2.98 -1.90 -3.05
CA HIS A 27 2.39 -0.87 -3.90
C HIS A 27 0.97 -0.53 -3.47
N GLY A 28 0.14 -1.54 -3.18
CA GLY A 28 -1.22 -1.34 -2.66
C GLY A 28 -1.24 -0.56 -1.34
N LEU A 29 -0.41 -0.96 -0.38
CA LEU A 29 -0.30 -0.30 0.93
C LEU A 29 0.16 1.15 0.80
N PHE A 30 1.22 1.42 0.04
CA PHE A 30 1.73 2.77 -0.13
C PHE A 30 0.77 3.66 -0.90
N ARG A 31 0.11 3.15 -1.95
CA ARG A 31 -0.93 3.90 -2.68
C ARG A 31 -2.03 4.35 -1.73
N LEU A 32 -2.56 3.43 -0.91
CA LEU A 32 -3.60 3.77 0.06
C LEU A 32 -3.08 4.77 1.10
N ALA A 33 -1.86 4.59 1.63
CA ALA A 33 -1.26 5.52 2.58
C ALA A 33 -1.12 6.94 2.02
N PHE A 34 -0.69 7.09 0.77
CA PHE A 34 -0.62 8.39 0.10
C PHE A 34 -2.00 9.02 -0.11
N ASN A 35 -3.00 8.24 -0.51
CA ASN A 35 -4.37 8.72 -0.65
C ASN A 35 -4.94 9.20 0.70
N CYS A 36 -4.75 8.43 1.78
CA CYS A 36 -5.14 8.83 3.13
C CYS A 36 -4.47 10.14 3.58
N ALA A 37 -3.22 10.35 3.18
CA ALA A 37 -2.43 11.53 3.50
C ALA A 37 -2.53 12.65 2.45
N ALA A 38 -3.47 12.57 1.51
CA ALA A 38 -3.57 13.55 0.42
C ALA A 38 -3.71 14.99 0.98
N PRO A 39 -3.06 15.98 0.35
CA PRO A 39 -3.09 17.36 0.84
C PRO A 39 -4.51 17.95 0.76
N ILE A 40 -5.29 17.56 -0.25
CA ILE A 40 -6.66 18.01 -0.47
C ILE A 40 -7.63 17.03 0.18
N ARG A 41 -8.58 17.55 0.98
CA ARG A 41 -9.53 16.72 1.74
C ARG A 41 -10.40 15.84 0.86
N SER A 42 -10.84 16.33 -0.31
CA SER A 42 -11.67 15.57 -1.25
C SER A 42 -10.94 14.37 -1.87
N ASP A 43 -9.62 14.38 -1.84
CA ASP A 43 -8.79 13.35 -2.46
C ASP A 43 -8.48 12.22 -1.47
N ARG A 44 -8.80 12.42 -0.18
CA ARG A 44 -8.68 11.38 0.85
C ARG A 44 -9.88 10.44 0.77
N PRO A 45 -9.67 9.12 0.87
CA PRO A 45 -10.76 8.18 0.98
C PRO A 45 -11.53 8.39 2.29
N THR A 46 -12.80 8.03 2.27
CA THR A 46 -13.55 7.80 3.51
C THR A 46 -12.94 6.63 4.28
N MET A 47 -13.16 6.59 5.60
CA MET A 47 -12.68 5.46 6.41
C MET A 47 -13.28 4.11 5.96
N LYS A 48 -14.47 4.13 5.35
CA LYS A 48 -15.09 2.94 4.75
C LYS A 48 -14.29 2.46 3.53
N GLU A 49 -13.99 3.35 2.59
CA GLU A 49 -13.21 3.01 1.39
C GLU A 49 -11.79 2.54 1.77
N ALA A 50 -11.15 3.20 2.74
CA ALA A 50 -9.83 2.77 3.23
C ALA A 50 -9.88 1.34 3.83
N GLN A 51 -10.91 1.02 4.61
CA GLN A 51 -11.11 -0.32 5.15
C GLN A 51 -11.32 -1.35 4.02
N GLU A 52 -12.11 -1.01 3.00
CA GLU A 52 -12.38 -1.90 1.86
C GLU A 52 -11.10 -2.17 1.05
N GLU A 53 -10.27 -1.14 0.80
CA GLU A 53 -8.98 -1.31 0.14
C GLU A 53 -8.02 -2.17 0.97
N LEU A 54 -7.90 -1.93 2.28
CA LEU A 54 -7.10 -2.78 3.18
C LEU A 54 -7.56 -4.24 3.17
N TRP A 55 -8.87 -4.47 3.12
CA TRP A 55 -9.42 -5.83 3.04
C TRP A 55 -9.07 -6.50 1.71
N SER A 56 -9.05 -5.75 0.59
CA SER A 56 -8.60 -6.27 -0.70
C SER A 56 -7.12 -6.64 -0.66
N ILE A 57 -6.26 -5.73 -0.20
CA ILE A 57 -4.80 -5.96 -0.06
C ILE A 57 -4.54 -7.20 0.80
N ARG A 58 -5.24 -7.33 1.93
CA ARG A 58 -5.12 -8.50 2.82
C ARG A 58 -5.52 -9.80 2.10
N LYS A 59 -6.61 -9.80 1.33
CA LYS A 59 -7.05 -10.99 0.56
C LYS A 59 -6.02 -11.37 -0.50
N GLU A 60 -5.45 -10.39 -1.20
CA GLU A 60 -4.40 -10.60 -2.20
C GLU A 60 -3.14 -11.21 -1.57
N TYR A 61 -2.70 -10.68 -0.43
CA TYR A 61 -1.56 -11.23 0.31
C TYR A 61 -1.78 -12.71 0.70
N HIS A 62 -2.97 -13.04 1.24
CA HIS A 62 -3.29 -14.43 1.58
C HIS A 62 -3.36 -15.34 0.35
N LYS A 63 -3.79 -14.81 -0.80
CA LYS A 63 -3.79 -15.57 -2.06
C LYS A 63 -2.36 -15.89 -2.51
N MET A 64 -1.44 -14.91 -2.44
CA MET A 64 -0.03 -15.09 -2.79
C MET A 64 0.63 -16.16 -1.90
N LEU A 65 0.38 -16.11 -0.59
CA LEU A 65 0.90 -17.09 0.36
C LEU A 65 0.40 -18.53 0.09
N ARG A 66 -0.79 -18.69 -0.51
CA ARG A 66 -1.35 -20.00 -0.86
C ARG A 66 -0.86 -20.54 -2.20
N SER A 67 -0.38 -19.65 -3.08
CA SER A 67 0.17 -20.02 -4.39
C SER A 67 1.67 -20.29 -4.38
N MET A 68 2.31 -20.15 -3.21
CA MET A 68 3.73 -20.36 -2.99
C MET A 68 4.01 -21.74 -2.40
#